data_AF-A0A502F9B3-F1
#
_entry.id   AF-A0A502F9B3-F1
#
_cell.length_a   1.000
_cell.length_b   1.000
_cell.length_c   1.000
_cell.angle_alpha   90.00
_cell.angle_beta   90.00
_cell.angle_gamma   90.00
#
_symmetry.space_group_name_H-M   'P 1'
#
loop_
_entity.id
_entity.type
_entity.pdbx_description
1 polymer ?
#
loop_
_entity_poly.entity_id
_entity_poly.type
_entity_poly.pdbx_seq_one_letter_code
_entity_poly.pdbx_strand_id
1 'polypeptide(L)'
;MPRRQGTETRRMAGQVLVRLPTGTATALSAAAASVGLSDAAWVRVLLVDALGAEAADAAPVSRRARSHAAPSELVQAIAGLREALGEATGALTKSAVFARLAGSQAETLALLDALALRYRVHALEIDEIKVALLALERGAQ
;
A
#
# COMPACT_ATOMS: atom_id res chain seq x y z
N MET A 1 0.99 0.39 -21.30
CA MET A 1 1.58 0.47 -19.94
C MET A 1 2.83 -0.38 -19.85
N PRO A 2 3.90 0.15 -19.24
CA PRO A 2 5.20 -0.51 -19.17
C PRO A 2 5.14 -1.68 -18.19
N ARG A 3 5.67 -2.83 -18.62
CA ARG A 3 5.78 -4.05 -17.81
C ARG A 3 6.79 -3.82 -16.68
N ARG A 4 6.31 -3.67 -15.44
CA ARG A 4 7.17 -3.82 -14.27
C ARG A 4 7.57 -5.29 -14.15
N GLN A 5 8.77 -5.60 -14.61
CA GLN A 5 9.43 -6.88 -14.39
C GLN A 5 9.67 -7.02 -12.87
N GLY A 6 8.79 -7.76 -12.20
CA GLY A 6 9.07 -8.25 -10.85
C GLY A 6 10.16 -9.29 -10.93
N THR A 7 11.25 -9.11 -10.19
CA THR A 7 12.37 -10.06 -10.15
C THR A 7 12.12 -11.25 -9.22
N GLU A 8 10.86 -11.57 -8.90
CA GLU A 8 10.52 -12.82 -8.22
C GLU A 8 9.19 -13.38 -8.74
N THR A 9 9.29 -14.41 -9.58
CA THR A 9 8.23 -15.10 -10.33
C THR A 9 7.87 -16.46 -9.73
N ARG A 10 8.02 -16.69 -8.41
CA ARG A 10 7.47 -17.91 -7.79
C ARG A 10 6.05 -17.64 -7.28
N ARG A 11 5.05 -18.14 -8.01
CA ARG A 11 3.76 -18.49 -7.41
C ARG A 11 4.06 -19.48 -6.29
N MET A 12 3.94 -19.07 -5.03
CA MET A 12 4.04 -20.01 -3.91
C MET A 12 2.81 -20.92 -3.97
N ALA A 13 3.00 -22.16 -4.40
CA ALA A 13 2.00 -23.21 -4.26
C ALA A 13 1.86 -23.57 -2.77
N GLY A 14 0.66 -23.93 -2.32
CA GLY A 14 0.43 -24.40 -0.93
C GLY A 14 0.29 -23.30 0.13
N GLN A 15 -0.33 -22.16 -0.19
CA GLN A 15 -0.64 -21.15 0.82
C GLN A 15 -1.71 -21.67 1.80
N VAL A 16 -1.44 -21.53 3.09
CA VAL A 16 -2.38 -21.83 4.18
C VAL A 16 -2.66 -20.55 4.95
N LEU A 17 -3.93 -20.18 5.05
CA LEU A 17 -4.37 -19.05 5.88
C LEU A 17 -4.54 -19.53 7.32
N VAL A 18 -3.77 -18.96 8.23
CA VAL A 18 -3.85 -19.25 9.66
C VAL A 18 -4.50 -18.06 10.38
N ARG A 19 -5.60 -18.31 11.09
CA ARG A 19 -6.23 -17.30 11.95
C ARG A 19 -5.57 -17.33 13.31
N LEU A 20 -5.00 -16.19 13.72
CA LEU A 20 -4.36 -16.03 15.02
C LEU A 20 -5.13 -15.01 15.87
N PRO A 21 -5.33 -15.25 17.17
CA PRO A 21 -5.74 -14.21 18.10
C PRO A 21 -4.74 -13.05 18.11
N THR A 22 -5.21 -11.83 18.33
CA THR A 22 -4.40 -10.61 18.21
C THR A 22 -3.13 -10.65 19.08
N GLY A 23 -3.24 -11.09 20.34
CA GLY A 23 -2.09 -11.20 21.24
C GLY A 23 -1.04 -12.22 20.76
N THR A 24 -1.49 -13.31 20.14
CA THR A 24 -0.61 -14.34 19.57
C THR A 24 0.10 -13.85 18.32
N ALA A 25 -0.58 -13.10 17.46
CA ALA A 25 0.03 -12.49 16.27
C ALA A 25 1.13 -11.49 16.66
N THR A 26 0.89 -10.66 17.68
CA THR A 26 1.90 -9.70 18.18
C THR A 26 3.12 -10.41 18.76
N ALA A 27 2.92 -11.43 19.60
CA ALA A 27 4.01 -12.20 20.19
C ALA A 27 4.84 -12.92 19.12
N LEU A 28 4.18 -13.48 18.10
CA LEU A 28 4.84 -14.15 16.98
C LEU A 28 5.71 -13.19 16.17
N SER A 29 5.19 -12.00 15.86
CA SER A 29 5.94 -11.00 15.10
C SER A 29 7.16 -10.49 15.88
N ALA A 30 7.03 -10.31 17.20
CA ALA A 30 8.14 -9.94 18.07
C ALA A 30 9.24 -11.03 18.11
N ALA A 31 8.84 -12.30 18.25
CA ALA A 31 9.76 -13.43 18.24
C ALA A 31 10.50 -13.56 16.89
N ALA A 32 9.77 -13.49 15.77
CA ALA A 32 10.35 -13.53 14.43
C ALA A 32 11.36 -12.38 14.20
N ALA A 33 11.02 -11.17 14.65
CA ALA A 33 11.89 -10.01 14.53
C ALA A 33 13.19 -10.15 15.34
N SER A 34 13.13 -10.74 16.54
CA SER A 34 14.29 -10.91 17.42
C SER A 34 15.42 -11.76 16.81
N VAL A 35 15.06 -12.65 15.87
CA VAL A 35 15.99 -13.52 15.14
C VAL A 35 16.18 -13.11 13.68
N GLY A 36 15.66 -11.94 13.28
CA GLY A 36 15.85 -11.39 11.93
C GLY A 36 15.06 -12.11 10.82
N LEU A 37 14.01 -12.86 11.18
CA LEU A 37 13.19 -13.62 10.24
C LEU A 37 11.86 -12.92 9.93
N SER A 38 11.23 -13.33 8.83
CA SER A 38 9.83 -12.98 8.56
C SER A 38 8.91 -13.89 9.38
N ASP A 39 7.71 -13.39 9.73
CA ASP A 39 6.70 -14.15 10.48
C ASP A 39 6.44 -15.54 9.85
N ALA A 40 6.31 -15.59 8.52
CA ALA A 40 6.09 -16.84 7.79
C ALA A 40 7.31 -17.76 7.74
N ALA A 41 8.54 -17.23 7.78
CA ALA A 41 9.75 -18.04 7.87
C ALA A 41 9.88 -18.61 9.29
N TRP A 42 9.57 -17.81 10.31
CA TRP A 42 9.57 -18.23 11.70
C TRP A 42 8.55 -19.34 11.98
N VAL A 43 7.31 -19.20 11.49
CA VAL A 43 6.29 -20.27 11.57
C VAL A 43 6.76 -21.56 10.90
N ARG A 44 7.42 -21.47 9.75
CA ARG A 44 7.94 -22.65 9.05
C ARG A 44 9.02 -23.38 9.85
N VAL A 45 9.93 -22.64 10.48
CA VAL A 45 10.94 -23.22 11.40
C VAL A 45 10.26 -23.96 12.54
N LEU A 46 9.27 -23.34 13.20
CA LEU A 46 8.53 -23.96 14.30
C LEU A 46 7.77 -25.23 13.85
N LEU A 47 7.17 -25.22 12.66
CA LEU A 47 6.47 -26.38 12.12
C LEU A 47 7.42 -27.52 11.75
N VAL A 48 8.58 -27.22 11.18
CA VAL A 48 9.58 -28.24 10.85
C VAL A 48 10.13 -28.90 12.12
N ASP A 49 10.44 -28.12 13.14
CA ASP A 49 10.87 -28.61 14.45
C ASP A 49 9.79 -29.51 15.10
N ALA A 50 8.53 -29.03 15.11
CA ALA A 50 7.42 -29.78 15.68
C ALA A 50 7.06 -31.07 14.91
N LEU A 51 7.27 -31.10 13.59
CA LEU A 51 6.95 -32.24 12.73
C LEU A 51 8.15 -33.18 12.51
N GLY A 52 9.35 -32.82 12.97
CA GLY A 52 10.58 -33.59 12.72
C GLY A 52 10.94 -33.69 11.24
N ALA A 53 10.56 -32.71 10.43
CA ALA A 53 10.82 -32.70 8.98
C ALA A 53 12.28 -32.32 8.67
N GLU A 54 12.81 -32.73 7.50
CA GLU A 54 14.16 -32.34 7.11
C GLU A 54 14.23 -30.85 6.68
N ALA A 55 15.27 -30.14 7.14
CA ALA A 55 15.43 -28.68 7.02
C ALA A 55 15.44 -28.14 5.57
N ALA A 56 15.64 -29.00 4.57
CA ALA A 56 15.66 -28.62 3.16
C ALA A 56 14.33 -28.02 2.68
N ASP A 57 13.21 -28.35 3.31
CA ASP A 57 11.86 -27.87 2.95
C ASP A 57 11.52 -26.49 3.56
N ALA A 58 12.36 -25.94 4.43
CA ALA A 58 12.07 -24.73 5.20
C ALA A 58 13.23 -23.72 5.26
N ALA A 59 14.03 -23.60 4.19
CA ALA A 59 15.08 -22.60 4.12
C ALA A 59 14.52 -21.20 4.50
N PRO A 60 14.97 -20.60 5.62
CA PRO A 60 14.42 -19.35 6.12
C PRO A 60 14.73 -18.22 5.13
N VAL A 61 13.67 -17.59 4.63
CA VAL A 61 13.82 -16.38 3.81
C VAL A 61 14.18 -15.25 4.77
N SER A 62 15.39 -14.71 4.64
CA SER A 62 15.83 -13.56 5.43
C SER A 62 14.84 -12.41 5.25
N ARG A 63 14.53 -11.73 6.34
CA ARG A 63 13.74 -10.51 6.25
C ARG A 63 14.58 -9.50 5.48
N ARG A 64 14.27 -9.26 4.21
CA ARG A 64 14.90 -8.18 3.44
C ARG A 64 14.65 -6.90 4.24
N ALA A 65 15.72 -6.35 4.82
CA ALA A 65 15.65 -5.08 5.52
C ALA A 65 15.01 -4.09 4.55
N ARG A 66 13.85 -3.53 4.91
CA ARG A 66 13.30 -2.40 4.17
C ARG A 66 14.23 -1.22 4.43
N SER A 67 15.31 -1.13 3.65
CA SER A 67 16.04 0.11 3.45
C SER A 67 15.17 0.99 2.56
N HIS A 68 14.05 1.44 3.10
CA HIS A 68 13.44 2.66 2.61
C HIS A 68 13.79 3.69 3.66
N ALA A 69 14.86 4.46 3.38
CA ALA A 69 14.99 5.77 3.96
C ALA A 69 13.60 6.44 3.86
N ALA A 70 13.15 7.02 4.97
CA ALA A 70 11.87 7.70 4.99
C ALA A 70 11.83 8.69 3.81
N PRO A 71 10.73 8.73 3.02
CA PRO A 71 10.62 9.69 1.93
C PRO A 71 10.86 11.10 2.44
N SER A 72 11.47 11.98 1.63
CA SER A 72 11.72 13.35 2.07
C SER A 72 10.44 14.07 2.47
N GLU A 73 10.57 15.13 3.25
CA GLU A 73 9.45 16.01 3.62
C GLU A 73 8.69 16.51 2.39
N LEU A 74 9.38 16.74 1.27
CA LEU A 74 8.76 17.16 0.01
C LEU A 74 7.82 16.07 -0.56
N VAL A 75 8.27 14.81 -0.57
CA VAL A 75 7.43 13.69 -1.02
C VAL A 75 6.22 13.50 -0.10
N GLN A 76 6.42 13.68 1.21
CA GLN A 76 5.32 13.62 2.19
C GLN A 76 4.31 14.77 1.99
N ALA A 77 4.77 16.00 1.76
CA ALA A 77 3.91 17.15 1.50
C ALA A 77 3.05 16.96 0.23
N ILE A 78 3.64 16.40 -0.83
CA ILE A 78 2.94 16.11 -2.08
C ILE A 78 1.93 14.97 -1.89
N ALA A 79 2.25 13.96 -1.08
CA ALA A 79 1.29 12.94 -0.69
C ALA A 79 0.09 13.54 0.07
N GLY A 80 0.33 14.46 1.01
CA GLY A 80 -0.73 15.19 1.71
C GLY A 80 -1.60 16.03 0.78
N LEU A 81 -1.00 16.71 -0.21
CA LEU A 81 -1.76 17.48 -1.21
C LEU A 81 -2.69 16.57 -2.05
N ARG A 82 -2.21 15.39 -2.43
CA ARG A 82 -3.02 14.39 -3.15
C ARG A 82 -4.21 13.93 -2.30
N GLU A 83 -4.00 13.70 -1.01
CA GLU A 83 -5.08 13.31 -0.09
C GLU A 83 -6.13 14.41 0.02
N ALA A 84 -5.72 15.67 0.22
CA ALA A 84 -6.64 16.81 0.28
C ALA A 84 -7.49 16.96 -1.00
N LEU A 85 -6.90 16.75 -2.18
CA LEU A 85 -7.66 16.74 -3.44
C LEU A 85 -8.64 15.57 -3.54
N GLY A 86 -8.26 14.40 -3.02
CA GLY A 86 -9.15 13.24 -2.92
C GLY A 86 -10.37 13.53 -2.05
N GLU A 87 -10.17 14.16 -0.90
CA GLU A 87 -11.25 14.58 0.01
C GLU A 87 -12.18 15.61 -0.65
N ALA A 88 -11.61 16.63 -1.30
CA ALA A 88 -12.37 17.65 -2.01
C ALA A 88 -13.19 17.05 -3.16
N THR A 89 -12.63 16.10 -3.92
CA THR A 89 -13.35 15.37 -4.99
C THR A 89 -14.52 14.56 -4.42
N GLY A 90 -14.30 13.89 -3.28
CA GLY A 90 -15.35 13.16 -2.57
C GLY A 90 -16.47 14.08 -2.07
N ALA A 91 -16.12 15.25 -1.54
CA ALA A 91 -17.08 16.27 -1.10
C ALA A 91 -17.92 16.78 -2.28
N LEU A 92 -17.29 17.15 -3.40
CA LEU A 92 -17.98 17.61 -4.61
C LEU A 92 -18.96 16.56 -5.16
N THR A 93 -18.55 15.29 -5.16
CA THR A 93 -19.41 14.19 -5.60
C THR A 93 -20.64 14.03 -4.68
N LYS A 94 -20.44 14.09 -3.37
CA LYS A 94 -21.56 14.07 -2.40
C LYS A 94 -22.48 15.27 -2.58
N SER A 95 -21.93 16.46 -2.76
CA SER A 95 -22.70 17.67 -3.04
C SER A 95 -23.52 17.53 -4.32
N ALA A 96 -22.99 16.94 -5.38
CA ALA A 96 -23.74 16.68 -6.61
C ALA A 96 -24.90 15.72 -6.38
N VAL A 97 -24.71 14.67 -5.58
CA VAL A 97 -25.78 13.74 -5.19
C VAL A 97 -26.88 14.46 -4.40
N PHE A 98 -26.51 15.25 -3.38
CA PHE A 98 -27.50 15.99 -2.59
C PHE A 98 -28.24 17.05 -3.41
N ALA A 99 -27.54 17.75 -4.30
CA ALA A 99 -28.14 18.72 -5.21
C ALA A 99 -29.18 18.06 -6.14
N ARG A 100 -28.91 16.86 -6.66
CA ARG A 100 -29.88 16.09 -7.47
C ARG A 100 -31.12 15.74 -6.66
N LEU A 101 -30.93 15.24 -5.44
CA LEU A 101 -32.04 14.88 -4.54
C LEU A 101 -32.89 16.10 -4.14
N ALA A 102 -32.27 17.28 -4.04
CA ALA A 102 -32.94 18.53 -3.73
C ALA A 102 -33.61 19.20 -4.95
N GLY A 103 -33.52 18.59 -6.15
CA GLY A 103 -34.08 19.17 -7.37
C GLY A 103 -33.35 20.43 -7.85
N SER A 104 -32.05 20.55 -7.57
CA SER A 104 -31.22 21.66 -8.05
C SER A 104 -31.15 21.73 -9.57
N GLN A 105 -30.88 22.93 -10.09
CA GLN A 105 -30.84 23.18 -11.52
C GLN A 105 -29.68 22.44 -12.21
N ALA A 106 -29.88 22.12 -13.48
CA ALA A 106 -28.90 21.41 -14.30
C ALA A 106 -27.53 22.10 -14.35
N GLU A 107 -27.48 23.43 -14.31
CA GLU A 107 -26.25 24.21 -14.30
C GLU A 107 -25.41 23.97 -13.03
N THR A 108 -26.06 23.92 -11.86
CA THR A 108 -25.39 23.61 -10.59
C THR A 108 -24.80 22.20 -10.60
N LEU A 109 -25.53 21.23 -11.16
CA LEU A 109 -25.06 19.86 -11.28
C LEU A 109 -23.88 19.75 -12.24
N ALA A 110 -23.95 20.42 -13.39
CA ALA A 110 -22.88 20.46 -14.38
C ALA A 110 -21.61 21.10 -13.80
N LEU A 111 -21.74 22.17 -13.02
CA LEU A 111 -20.61 22.81 -12.34
C LEU A 111 -19.94 21.86 -11.33
N LEU A 112 -20.72 21.18 -10.49
CA LEU A 112 -20.19 20.25 -9.49
C LEU A 112 -19.48 19.05 -10.14
N ASP A 113 -20.06 18.49 -11.20
CA ASP A 113 -19.44 17.39 -11.95
C ASP A 113 -18.15 17.85 -12.66
N ALA A 114 -18.14 19.06 -13.23
CA ALA A 114 -16.95 19.64 -13.87
C ALA A 114 -15.81 19.92 -12.87
N LEU A 115 -16.14 20.41 -11.67
CA LEU A 115 -15.16 20.62 -10.60
C LEU A 115 -14.58 19.30 -10.10
N ALA A 116 -15.43 18.29 -9.86
CA ALA A 116 -14.99 16.96 -9.43
C ALA A 116 -14.03 16.32 -10.46
N LEU A 117 -14.34 16.45 -11.75
CA LEU A 117 -13.46 15.97 -12.82
C LEU A 117 -12.10 16.69 -12.81
N ARG A 118 -12.10 18.02 -12.69
CA ARG A 118 -10.87 18.83 -12.67
C ARG A 118 -9.96 18.45 -11.50
N TYR A 119 -10.53 18.26 -10.32
CA TYR A 119 -9.78 17.88 -9.13
C TYR A 119 -9.18 16.48 -9.26
N ARG A 120 -9.91 15.56 -9.90
CA ARG A 120 -9.39 14.22 -10.21
C ARG A 120 -8.21 14.27 -11.18
N VAL A 121 -8.23 15.15 -12.20
CA VAL A 121 -7.09 15.35 -13.12
C VAL A 121 -5.88 15.85 -12.35
N HIS A 122 -6.03 16.88 -11.53
CA HIS A 122 -4.93 17.40 -10.71
C HIS A 122 -4.37 16.38 -9.72
N ALA A 123 -5.21 15.54 -9.12
CA ALA A 123 -4.75 14.47 -8.24
C ALA A 123 -3.88 13.43 -8.98
N LEU A 124 -4.14 13.18 -10.27
CA LEU A 124 -3.30 12.31 -11.10
C LEU A 124 -1.98 12.99 -11.45
N GLU A 125 -1.99 14.26 -11.85
CA GLU A 125 -0.78 15.05 -12.12
C GLU A 125 0.16 15.08 -10.89
N ILE A 126 -0.41 15.28 -9.70
CA ILE A 126 0.34 15.26 -8.44
C ILE A 126 0.91 13.86 -8.14
N ASP A 127 0.18 12.79 -8.47
CA ASP A 127 0.68 11.42 -8.31
C ASP A 127 1.87 11.15 -9.24
N GLU A 128 1.84 11.66 -10.47
CA GLU A 128 2.96 11.59 -11.42
C GLU A 128 4.20 12.34 -10.88
N ILE A 129 4.01 13.54 -10.35
CA ILE A 129 5.09 14.32 -9.70
C ILE A 129 5.68 13.54 -8.52
N LYS A 130 4.83 12.98 -7.65
CA LYS A 130 5.28 12.15 -6.52
C LYS A 130 6.10 10.95 -6.98
N VAL A 131 5.67 10.26 -8.03
CA VAL A 131 6.41 9.12 -8.60
C VAL A 131 7.77 9.56 -9.16
N ALA A 132 7.82 10.70 -9.85
CA ALA A 132 9.07 11.26 -10.38
C ALA A 132 10.05 11.62 -9.25
N LEU A 133 9.58 12.27 -8.19
CA LEU A 133 10.40 12.61 -7.03
C LEU A 133 10.94 11.38 -6.31
N LEU A 134 10.09 10.38 -6.08
CA LEU A 134 10.53 9.10 -5.51
C LEU A 134 11.56 8.38 -6.39
N ALA A 135 11.53 8.57 -7.71
CA ALA A 135 12.54 8.00 -8.61
C ALA A 135 13.86 8.77 -8.51
N LEU A 136 13.82 10.10 -8.42
CA LEU A 136 15.00 10.95 -8.22
C LEU A 136 15.70 10.65 -6.89
N GLU A 137 14.94 10.53 -5.80
CA GLU A 137 15.50 10.19 -4.48
C GLU A 137 16.20 8.83 -4.47
N ARG A 138 15.67 7.86 -5.21
CA ARG A 138 16.27 6.52 -5.34
C ARG A 138 17.50 6.48 -6.24
N GLY A 139 17.66 7.45 -7.14
CA GLY A 139 18.86 7.58 -7.99
C GLY A 139 19.99 8.38 -7.35
N ALA A 140 19.70 9.11 -6.27
CA ALA A 140 20.67 9.91 -5.51
C ALA A 140 21.28 9.18 -4.29
N GLN A 141 20.80 7.96 -4.00
CA GLN A 141 21.28 7.07 -2.93
C GLN A 141 22.16 5.96 -3.51
#